data_AF-D4B590-F1
#
_entry.id   AF-D4B590-F1
#
_cell.length_a   1.000
_cell.length_b   1.000
_cell.length_c   1.000
_cell.angle_alpha   90.00
_cell.angle_beta   90.00
_cell.angle_gamma   90.00
#
_symmetry.space_group_name_H-M   'P 1'
#
loop_
_entity.id
_entity.type
_entity.pdbx_description
1 polymer ?
#
loop_
_entity_poly.entity_id
_entity_poly.type
_entity_poly.pdbx_seq_one_letter_code
_entity_poly.pdbx_strand_id
1 'polypeptide(L)'
;MSNQALLRIGREISQIQQGADLCKSRTPGLLRAPIFLLPVTHRDSILALAVACQEADIRNVKALIVGPPGTPYEFGFFEAMTTNGGRCRFNPNIYASGKEYMYTNNVLRTWEGSSGEQWSSAQGLESILISIQSLMSANPYENEPGFENSKSPTDLKAMDNYIAKIRHENIRISVIQRLEDWLGILPDGTIMPPTDEITEDEEMFGDEYSQPPFEPFKDLCKRRFLWYYETYKNTMAEAETKCPVGSRFQRMQFEFTGNTMDGHFNYTELTKRLDAIKNAIMKETDSWAEMGRKAIKNETRIAVNLQRQYEQIVEDLKNKRHFTIDISLDEGNPLVWMLTYFGRPMTHLDGGIFRIKIALSPNFPDEQPRVIVQTPLFHHRISKDGILCYFPKKLEDMKAHIEAIVEALEDESPPYDPRATVNPECSKLFWGSAEDKKKYNRMLRRSVQRSIE
;
A
#
# COMPACT_ATOMS: atom_id res chain seq x y z
N MET A 1 22.10 -0.12 22.27
CA MET A 1 22.76 -0.40 20.97
C MET A 1 24.21 0.07 21.04
N SER A 2 25.18 -0.69 20.53
CA SER A 2 26.58 -0.24 20.48
C SER A 2 26.77 0.83 19.39
N ASN A 3 27.70 1.78 19.59
CA ASN A 3 28.00 2.83 18.60
C ASN A 3 28.36 2.28 17.21
N GLN A 4 28.87 1.04 17.13
CA GLN A 4 29.16 0.37 15.87
C GLN A 4 27.91 -0.08 15.10
N ALA A 5 26.84 -0.49 15.79
CA ALA A 5 25.58 -0.84 15.13
C ALA A 5 24.87 0.41 14.57
N LEU A 6 24.91 1.53 15.31
CA LEU A 6 24.43 2.83 14.83
C LEU A 6 25.21 3.34 13.62
N LEU A 7 26.54 3.17 13.61
CA LEU A 7 27.39 3.52 12.45
C LEU A 7 27.12 2.63 11.24
N ARG A 8 26.74 1.36 11.44
CA ARG A 8 26.39 0.44 10.34
C ARG A 8 24.99 0.74 9.78
N ILE A 9 23.99 0.95 10.63
CA ILE A 9 22.65 1.39 10.20
C ILE A 9 22.75 2.75 9.51
N GLY A 10 23.55 3.69 10.05
CA GLY A 10 23.83 4.97 9.40
C GLY A 10 24.56 4.83 8.06
N ARG A 11 25.44 3.84 7.89
CA ARG A 11 26.08 3.52 6.60
C ARG A 11 25.14 2.81 5.63
N GLU A 12 24.25 1.93 6.10
CA GLU A 12 23.21 1.30 5.27
C GLU A 12 22.24 2.38 4.79
N ILE A 13 21.75 3.26 5.68
CA ILE A 13 20.93 4.44 5.33
C ILE A 13 21.69 5.40 4.39
N SER A 14 22.99 5.63 4.61
CA SER A 14 23.80 6.47 3.72
C SER A 14 24.11 5.80 2.36
N GLN A 15 24.20 4.48 2.29
CA GLN A 15 24.30 3.72 1.04
C GLN A 15 22.95 3.68 0.30
N ILE A 16 21.83 3.67 1.03
CA ILE A 16 20.48 3.86 0.50
C ILE A 16 20.33 5.28 -0.09
N GLN A 17 20.88 6.30 0.59
CA GLN A 17 20.98 7.67 0.07
C GLN A 17 21.89 7.74 -1.15
N GLN A 18 23.05 7.06 -1.14
CA GLN A 18 24.03 7.11 -2.23
C GLN A 18 23.61 6.32 -3.47
N GLY A 19 22.82 5.26 -3.33
CA GLY A 19 22.15 4.58 -4.45
C GLY A 19 21.10 5.46 -5.14
N ALA A 20 20.56 6.45 -4.43
CA ALA A 20 19.71 7.52 -4.95
C ALA A 20 20.49 8.79 -5.38
N ASP A 21 21.76 8.95 -4.99
CA ASP A 21 22.62 10.13 -5.25
C ASP A 21 23.16 10.25 -6.69
N LEU A 22 22.57 9.58 -7.68
CA LEU A 22 22.78 9.98 -9.08
C LEU A 22 22.07 11.31 -9.43
N CYS A 23 21.31 11.90 -8.49
CA CYS A 23 20.63 13.20 -8.68
C CYS A 23 21.17 14.28 -7.72
N LYS A 24 22.30 14.91 -8.04
CA LYS A 24 22.61 16.25 -7.52
C LYS A 24 22.13 17.32 -8.49
N SER A 25 21.08 18.05 -8.11
CA SER A 25 21.02 19.49 -8.33
C SER A 25 20.42 20.17 -7.10
N ARG A 26 21.29 20.78 -6.30
CA ARG A 26 20.95 21.55 -5.10
C ARG A 26 20.10 22.76 -5.48
N THR A 27 18.94 22.91 -4.87
CA THR A 27 18.37 24.22 -4.52
C THR A 27 18.04 24.21 -3.02
N PRO A 28 18.56 25.15 -2.21
CA PRO A 28 18.29 25.20 -0.78
C PRO A 28 16.96 25.93 -0.55
N GLY A 29 15.95 25.24 -0.03
CA GLY A 29 14.67 25.86 0.32
C GLY A 29 13.49 24.91 0.29
N LEU A 30 13.41 24.03 1.30
CA LEU A 30 12.26 23.43 1.98
C LEU A 30 12.75 22.13 2.60
N LEU A 31 12.52 21.96 3.91
CA LEU A 31 12.69 20.70 4.63
C LEU A 31 11.85 19.63 3.92
N ARG A 32 12.46 18.75 3.13
CA ARG A 32 11.79 17.66 2.41
C ARG A 32 12.40 16.36 2.87
N ALA A 33 11.64 15.58 3.64
CA ALA A 33 12.05 14.24 4.07
C ALA A 33 11.90 13.27 2.87
N PRO A 34 12.97 12.63 2.38
CA PRO A 34 12.85 11.66 1.30
C PRO A 34 12.26 10.37 1.85
N ILE A 35 11.20 9.87 1.22
CA ILE A 35 10.73 8.50 1.45
C ILE A 35 11.70 7.57 0.72
N PHE A 36 12.57 6.89 1.47
CA PHE A 36 13.52 5.93 0.91
C PHE A 36 12.90 4.53 0.88
N LEU A 37 12.45 4.08 -0.28
CA LEU A 37 12.25 2.66 -0.52
C LEU A 37 13.63 1.99 -0.50
N LEU A 38 13.86 1.07 0.44
CA LEU A 38 15.08 0.27 0.49
C LEU A 38 15.35 -0.34 -0.90
N PRO A 39 16.57 -0.24 -1.47
CA PRO A 39 16.97 -1.05 -2.61
C PRO A 39 17.20 -2.45 -2.07
N VAL A 40 16.13 -3.18 -1.81
CA VAL A 40 16.22 -4.59 -1.44
C VAL A 40 16.67 -5.34 -2.69
N THR A 41 17.73 -6.12 -2.54
CA THR A 41 18.36 -6.93 -3.60
C THR A 41 17.41 -7.97 -4.22
N HIS A 42 16.25 -8.20 -3.61
CA HIS A 42 15.14 -8.97 -4.14
C HIS A 42 13.94 -8.06 -4.48
N ARG A 43 13.54 -8.03 -5.77
CA ARG A 43 12.36 -7.30 -6.27
C ARG A 43 11.08 -7.60 -5.46
N ASP A 44 10.97 -8.81 -4.90
CA ASP A 44 9.80 -9.29 -4.16
C ASP A 44 9.61 -8.62 -2.78
N SER A 45 10.68 -8.08 -2.18
CA SER A 45 10.63 -7.46 -0.84
C SER A 45 10.14 -6.00 -0.87
N ILE A 46 10.23 -5.33 -2.02
CA ILE A 46 9.90 -3.90 -2.20
C ILE A 46 8.38 -3.66 -2.06
N LEU A 47 7.57 -4.65 -2.42
CA LEU A 47 6.11 -4.58 -2.28
C LEU A 47 5.63 -4.96 -0.88
N ALA A 48 6.46 -5.66 -0.12
CA ALA A 48 6.09 -6.21 1.17
C ALA A 48 6.49 -5.29 2.34
N LEU A 49 7.59 -4.55 2.21
CA LEU A 49 8.17 -3.71 3.26
C LEU A 49 8.43 -2.29 2.75
N ALA A 50 8.12 -1.28 3.56
CA ALA A 50 8.50 0.11 3.32
C ALA A 50 9.08 0.73 4.59
N VAL A 51 10.09 1.59 4.43
CA VAL A 51 10.82 2.22 5.54
C VAL A 51 10.97 3.71 5.26
N ALA A 52 10.87 4.53 6.29
CA ALA A 52 11.09 5.97 6.18
C ALA A 52 11.71 6.51 7.48
N CYS A 53 12.63 7.46 7.33
CA CYS A 53 13.28 8.14 8.44
C CYS A 53 13.22 9.65 8.24
N GLN A 54 13.17 10.41 9.33
CA GLN A 54 13.31 11.86 9.24
C GLN A 54 14.79 12.22 9.06
N GLU A 55 15.08 13.19 8.19
CA GLU A 55 16.45 13.69 8.03
C GLU A 55 17.00 14.31 9.32
N ALA A 56 16.12 14.95 10.10
CA ALA A 56 16.47 15.54 11.39
C ALA A 56 16.85 14.50 12.45
N ASP A 57 16.30 13.29 12.37
CA ASP A 57 16.60 12.21 13.30
C ASP A 57 16.57 10.83 12.62
N ILE A 58 17.74 10.41 12.15
CA ILE A 58 17.96 9.10 11.54
C ILE A 58 17.81 7.92 12.51
N ARG A 59 17.65 8.16 13.82
CA ARG A 59 17.43 7.09 14.81
C ARG A 59 15.96 6.71 14.90
N ASN A 60 15.06 7.61 14.50
CA ASN A 60 13.63 7.37 14.48
C ASN A 60 13.20 6.89 13.09
N VAL A 61 13.04 5.58 12.97
CA VAL A 61 12.66 4.90 11.74
C VAL A 61 11.22 4.41 11.86
N LYS A 62 10.38 4.77 10.90
CA LYS A 62 9.07 4.16 10.71
C LYS A 62 9.16 3.09 9.64
N ALA A 63 8.50 1.96 9.87
CA ALA A 63 8.41 0.88 8.92
C ALA A 63 6.95 0.42 8.77
N LEU A 64 6.57 0.12 7.54
CA LEU A 64 5.29 -0.48 7.16
C LEU A 64 5.54 -1.88 6.62
N ILE A 65 4.83 -2.85 7.16
CA ILE A 65 4.80 -4.23 6.71
C ILE A 65 3.42 -4.49 6.12
N VAL A 66 3.37 -4.91 4.87
CA VAL A 66 2.14 -5.43 4.26
C VAL A 66 2.01 -6.90 4.58
N GLY A 67 0.84 -7.27 5.11
CA GLY A 67 0.57 -8.65 5.51
C GLY A 67 0.67 -9.62 4.32
N PRO A 68 1.31 -10.80 4.49
CA PRO A 68 1.57 -11.71 3.38
C PRO A 68 0.28 -12.27 2.73
N PRO A 69 0.26 -12.44 1.40
CA PRO A 69 -0.89 -13.03 0.71
C PRO A 69 -1.12 -14.48 1.14
N GLY A 70 -2.39 -14.91 1.15
CA GLY A 70 -2.78 -16.26 1.60
C GLY A 70 -2.73 -16.50 3.12
N THR A 71 -2.50 -15.46 3.92
CA THR A 71 -2.50 -15.52 5.39
C THR A 71 -3.72 -14.75 5.94
N PRO A 72 -4.12 -14.91 7.23
CA PRO A 72 -5.17 -14.05 7.80
C PRO A 72 -4.79 -12.56 7.85
N TYR A 73 -3.50 -12.23 7.66
CA TYR A 73 -2.98 -10.87 7.62
C TYR A 73 -3.01 -10.24 6.22
N GLU A 74 -3.43 -10.99 5.21
CA GLU A 74 -3.37 -10.62 3.80
C GLU A 74 -3.72 -9.15 3.52
N PHE A 75 -2.76 -8.44 2.92
CA PHE A 75 -2.83 -7.04 2.52
C PHE A 75 -3.13 -6.04 3.66
N GLY A 76 -3.01 -6.43 4.92
CA GLY A 76 -3.10 -5.51 6.05
C GLY A 76 -1.90 -4.55 6.13
N PHE A 77 -2.12 -3.34 6.66
CA PHE A 77 -1.06 -2.34 6.85
C PHE A 77 -0.58 -2.31 8.31
N PHE A 78 0.60 -2.88 8.56
CA PHE A 78 1.15 -3.00 9.92
C PHE A 78 2.33 -2.06 10.12
N GLU A 79 2.17 -1.10 11.02
CA GLU A 79 3.27 -0.29 11.56
C GLU A 79 3.54 -0.70 13.01
N ALA A 80 4.71 -0.29 13.50
CA ALA A 80 5.10 -0.04 14.90
C ALA A 80 4.03 -0.27 16.00
N MET A 81 2.91 0.39 15.79
CA MET A 81 1.92 0.78 16.78
C MET A 81 0.49 0.34 16.39
N THR A 82 0.33 -0.49 15.36
CA THR A 82 -0.99 -0.96 14.91
C THR A 82 -1.53 -2.01 15.88
N THR A 83 -1.98 -1.60 17.07
CA THR A 83 -2.53 -2.53 18.09
C THR A 83 -3.86 -2.07 18.70
N ASN A 84 -4.52 -1.08 18.08
CA ASN A 84 -5.79 -0.50 18.55
C ASN A 84 -5.72 -0.05 20.02
N GLY A 85 -4.65 0.65 20.38
CA GLY A 85 -4.45 1.23 21.71
C GLY A 85 -4.39 0.20 22.85
N GLY A 86 -3.84 -1.00 22.62
CA GLY A 86 -3.78 -2.02 23.68
C GLY A 86 -4.73 -3.20 23.49
N ARG A 87 -5.61 -3.19 22.49
CA ARG A 87 -6.82 -4.04 22.48
C ARG A 87 -6.81 -5.18 21.47
N CYS A 88 -5.94 -5.17 20.47
CA CYS A 88 -5.86 -6.23 19.47
C CYS A 88 -4.51 -6.94 19.47
N ARG A 89 -4.50 -8.23 19.81
CA ARG A 89 -3.34 -9.14 19.69
C ARG A 89 -3.31 -9.78 18.31
N PHE A 90 -2.72 -9.13 17.32
CA PHE A 90 -2.70 -9.63 15.94
C PHE A 90 -2.05 -11.00 15.79
N ASN A 91 -1.06 -11.32 16.62
CA ASN A 91 -0.35 -12.59 16.59
C ASN A 91 0.06 -12.93 18.03
N PRO A 92 0.28 -14.22 18.37
CA PRO A 92 0.89 -14.56 19.65
C PRO A 92 2.12 -13.72 19.99
N ASN A 93 2.89 -13.36 18.96
CA ASN A 93 4.14 -12.62 19.02
C ASN A 93 3.98 -11.11 18.73
N ILE A 94 2.76 -10.61 18.52
CA ILE A 94 2.41 -9.19 18.35
C ILE A 94 1.36 -8.82 19.40
N TYR A 95 1.84 -8.39 20.56
CA TYR A 95 1.01 -8.11 21.73
C TYR A 95 0.12 -6.89 21.53
N ALA A 96 -1.04 -6.91 22.18
CA ALA A 96 -2.02 -5.86 22.11
C ALA A 96 -1.49 -4.50 22.62
N SER A 97 -0.54 -4.49 23.56
CA SER A 97 0.06 -3.27 24.11
C SER A 97 0.90 -2.45 23.12
N GLY A 98 1.30 -3.02 21.97
CA GLY A 98 2.23 -2.39 21.01
C GLY A 98 3.63 -2.12 21.57
N LYS A 99 3.86 -2.37 22.86
CA LYS A 99 5.13 -2.12 23.56
C LYS A 99 6.23 -3.09 23.17
N GLU A 100 5.88 -4.28 22.68
CA GLU A 100 6.82 -5.37 22.43
C GLU A 100 6.45 -6.12 21.15
N TYR A 101 7.18 -5.86 20.07
CA TYR A 101 7.34 -6.85 19.00
C TYR A 101 8.10 -8.01 19.62
N MET A 102 7.59 -9.24 19.65
CA MET A 102 8.32 -10.33 20.33
C MET A 102 9.67 -10.68 19.64
N TYR A 103 9.96 -10.16 18.43
CA TYR A 103 11.32 -10.20 17.86
C TYR A 103 12.34 -9.35 18.63
N THR A 104 11.92 -8.32 19.37
CA THR A 104 12.78 -7.69 20.36
C THR A 104 13.08 -8.60 21.55
N ASN A 105 12.40 -9.72 21.77
CA ASN A 105 12.70 -10.59 22.92
C ASN A 105 13.77 -11.66 22.63
N ASN A 106 13.88 -12.20 21.40
CA ASN A 106 15.05 -13.02 21.03
C ASN A 106 16.32 -12.17 20.87
N VAL A 107 16.14 -10.92 20.43
CA VAL A 107 17.22 -9.96 20.15
C VAL A 107 17.62 -9.11 21.39
N LEU A 108 16.67 -8.72 22.25
CA LEU A 108 16.90 -7.82 23.41
C LEU A 108 16.72 -8.50 24.79
N ARG A 109 16.87 -9.85 24.87
CA ARG A 109 16.95 -10.69 26.10
C ARG A 109 15.66 -10.97 26.88
N THR A 110 14.65 -11.61 26.27
CA THR A 110 13.42 -12.00 26.99
C THR A 110 12.71 -13.27 26.48
N TRP A 111 13.32 -14.07 25.59
CA TRP A 111 12.86 -15.43 25.21
C TRP A 111 14.03 -16.42 25.14
N GLU A 112 13.79 -17.71 25.39
CA GLU A 112 14.81 -18.78 25.40
C GLU A 112 15.19 -19.23 23.97
N GLY A 113 15.86 -18.34 23.22
CA GLY A 113 16.47 -18.69 21.92
C GLY A 113 17.86 -19.31 22.07
N SER A 114 18.24 -20.18 21.12
CA SER A 114 19.59 -20.76 21.04
C SER A 114 20.64 -19.65 20.87
N SER A 115 21.89 -19.82 21.32
CA SER A 115 22.93 -18.76 21.24
C SER A 115 23.18 -18.14 19.85
N GLY A 116 22.69 -18.78 18.77
CA GLY A 116 22.73 -18.26 17.40
C GLY A 116 21.52 -17.42 16.95
N GLU A 117 20.42 -17.41 17.71
CA GLU A 117 19.17 -16.68 17.42
C GLU A 117 19.08 -15.34 18.18
N GLN A 118 20.09 -15.07 19.01
CA GLN A 118 20.22 -13.83 19.77
C GLN A 118 20.71 -12.68 18.88
N TRP A 119 20.43 -11.44 19.30
CA TRP A 119 20.93 -10.26 18.58
C TRP A 119 22.43 -10.31 18.45
N SER A 120 22.87 -10.10 17.22
CA SER A 120 24.26 -9.81 16.91
C SER A 120 24.33 -8.55 16.07
N SER A 121 25.45 -7.85 16.13
CA SER A 121 25.77 -6.73 15.25
C SER A 121 25.84 -7.11 13.75
N ALA A 122 25.67 -8.39 13.43
CA ALA A 122 25.55 -8.90 12.07
C ALA A 122 24.14 -8.72 11.48
N GLN A 123 23.11 -8.58 12.32
CA GLN A 123 21.72 -8.40 11.88
C GLN A 123 21.46 -6.95 11.49
N GLY A 124 20.82 -6.73 10.33
CA GLY A 124 20.44 -5.42 9.80
C GLY A 124 18.95 -5.13 10.02
N LEU A 125 18.51 -3.91 9.70
CA LEU A 125 17.08 -3.56 9.82
C LEU A 125 16.19 -4.45 8.93
N GLU A 126 16.67 -4.79 7.73
CA GLU A 126 15.97 -5.67 6.80
C GLU A 126 15.69 -7.06 7.40
N SER A 127 16.67 -7.68 8.06
CA SER A 127 16.48 -9.01 8.63
C SER A 127 15.48 -9.00 9.79
N ILE A 128 15.42 -7.91 10.56
CA ILE A 128 14.39 -7.70 11.58
C ILE A 128 13.00 -7.58 10.95
N LEU A 129 12.85 -6.82 9.86
CA LEU A 129 11.55 -6.62 9.22
C LEU A 129 11.05 -7.90 8.52
N ILE A 130 11.92 -8.64 7.84
CA ILE A 130 11.60 -9.95 7.24
C ILE A 130 11.18 -10.93 8.35
N SER A 131 11.88 -10.91 9.47
CA SER A 131 11.56 -11.70 10.65
C SER A 131 10.20 -11.36 11.26
N ILE A 132 9.84 -10.08 11.38
CA ILE A 132 8.50 -9.70 11.85
C ILE A 132 7.43 -10.16 10.84
N GLN A 133 7.69 -10.05 9.54
CA GLN A 133 6.77 -10.52 8.52
C GLN A 133 6.60 -12.04 8.54
N SER A 134 7.64 -12.82 8.83
CA SER A 134 7.55 -14.29 8.89
C SER A 134 6.65 -14.79 10.02
N LEU A 135 6.48 -14.00 11.09
CA LEU A 135 5.51 -14.31 12.14
C LEU A 135 4.06 -14.25 11.66
N MET A 136 3.78 -13.50 10.59
CA MET A 136 2.45 -13.40 9.97
C MET A 136 2.17 -14.64 9.11
N SER A 137 2.18 -15.81 9.73
CA SER A 137 2.01 -17.12 9.10
C SER A 137 0.55 -17.39 8.72
N ALA A 138 0.34 -18.40 7.86
CA ALA A 138 -1.00 -18.84 7.48
C ALA A 138 -1.82 -19.40 8.65
N ASN A 139 -1.14 -20.00 9.64
CA ASN A 139 -1.74 -20.49 10.87
C ASN A 139 -1.06 -19.83 12.10
N PRO A 140 -1.50 -18.63 12.52
CA PRO A 140 -0.89 -17.94 13.64
C PRO A 140 -1.12 -18.64 14.99
N TYR A 141 -2.01 -19.64 15.06
CA TYR A 141 -2.24 -20.42 16.28
C TYR A 141 -1.01 -21.27 16.67
N GLU A 142 -0.27 -21.78 15.68
CA GLU A 142 0.93 -22.60 15.89
C GLU A 142 2.11 -21.81 16.46
N ASN A 143 2.05 -20.47 16.40
CA ASN A 143 3.08 -19.62 16.98
C ASN A 143 3.00 -19.53 18.51
N GLU A 144 1.93 -20.04 19.13
CA GLU A 144 1.79 -20.03 20.60
C GLU A 144 2.54 -21.24 21.20
N PRO A 145 3.36 -21.04 22.25
CA PRO A 145 4.13 -22.11 22.87
C PRO A 145 3.28 -23.28 23.34
N GLY A 146 3.68 -24.49 22.96
CA GLY A 146 2.98 -25.73 23.32
C GLY A 146 1.83 -26.12 22.39
N PHE A 147 1.58 -25.35 21.33
CA PHE A 147 0.58 -25.64 20.30
C PHE A 147 1.17 -25.97 18.92
N GLU A 148 2.50 -26.15 18.81
CA GLU A 148 3.22 -26.35 17.55
C GLU A 148 2.84 -27.68 16.84
N ASN A 149 2.40 -28.68 17.61
CA ASN A 149 2.04 -30.02 17.11
C ASN A 149 0.58 -30.40 17.37
N SER A 150 -0.27 -29.44 17.70
CA SER A 150 -1.68 -29.66 18.01
C SER A 150 -2.46 -30.10 16.77
N LYS A 151 -2.80 -31.40 16.69
CA LYS A 151 -3.53 -32.00 15.55
C LYS A 151 -4.88 -32.60 15.93
N SER A 152 -5.36 -32.38 17.17
CA SER A 152 -6.65 -32.92 17.56
C SER A 152 -7.79 -32.23 16.78
N PRO A 153 -8.93 -32.90 16.55
CA PRO A 153 -10.07 -32.26 15.88
C PRO A 153 -10.56 -30.98 16.58
N THR A 154 -10.40 -30.91 17.91
CA THR A 154 -10.69 -29.72 18.70
C THR A 154 -9.70 -28.59 18.45
N ASP A 155 -8.42 -28.91 18.26
CA ASP A 155 -7.38 -27.92 17.97
C ASP A 155 -7.54 -27.36 16.56
N LEU A 156 -7.83 -28.21 15.57
CA LEU A 156 -8.09 -27.76 14.20
C LEU A 156 -9.26 -26.77 14.15
N LYS A 157 -10.33 -27.04 14.90
CA LYS A 157 -11.44 -26.09 15.03
C LYS A 157 -11.02 -24.79 15.72
N ALA A 158 -10.19 -24.86 16.76
CA ALA A 158 -9.67 -23.68 17.43
C ALA A 158 -8.77 -22.85 16.50
N MET A 159 -7.93 -23.49 15.69
CA MET A 159 -7.10 -22.86 14.66
C MET A 159 -7.97 -22.11 13.64
N ASP A 160 -8.98 -22.76 13.07
CA ASP A 160 -9.90 -22.14 12.10
C ASP A 160 -10.60 -20.90 12.69
N ASN A 161 -11.09 -21.02 13.92
CA ASN A 161 -11.73 -19.93 14.63
C ASN A 161 -10.76 -18.76 14.91
N TYR A 162 -9.51 -19.07 15.26
CA TYR A 162 -8.49 -18.05 15.47
C TYR A 162 -8.10 -17.35 14.17
N ILE A 163 -7.94 -18.09 13.07
CA ILE A 163 -7.69 -17.53 11.72
C ILE A 163 -8.83 -16.60 11.32
N ALA A 164 -10.09 -17.01 11.50
CA ALA A 164 -11.25 -16.17 11.17
C ALA A 164 -11.26 -14.86 11.97
N LYS A 165 -10.97 -14.96 13.26
CA LYS A 165 -10.87 -13.82 14.18
C LYS A 165 -9.75 -12.84 13.79
N ILE A 166 -8.54 -13.33 13.52
CA ILE A 166 -7.42 -12.49 13.06
C ILE A 166 -7.76 -11.83 11.72
N ARG A 167 -8.37 -12.55 10.78
CA ARG A 167 -8.77 -11.99 9.49
C ARG A 167 -9.76 -10.84 9.64
N HIS A 168 -10.75 -10.99 10.52
CA HIS A 168 -11.70 -9.91 10.81
C HIS A 168 -11.00 -8.67 11.38
N GLU A 169 -10.18 -8.86 12.42
CA GLU A 169 -9.49 -7.76 13.09
C GLU A 169 -8.42 -7.11 12.21
N ASN A 170 -7.78 -7.88 11.32
CA ASN A 170 -6.88 -7.37 10.30
C ASN A 170 -7.58 -6.32 9.44
N ILE A 171 -8.68 -6.69 8.78
CA ILE A 171 -9.41 -5.75 7.90
C ILE A 171 -9.95 -4.57 8.71
N ARG A 172 -10.51 -4.82 9.90
CA ARG A 172 -11.11 -3.77 10.73
C ARG A 172 -10.10 -2.73 11.19
N ILE A 173 -8.93 -3.15 11.68
CA ILE A 173 -7.98 -2.25 12.34
C ILE A 173 -6.86 -1.84 11.38
N SER A 174 -6.16 -2.82 10.78
CA SER A 174 -4.95 -2.55 10.01
C SER A 174 -5.27 -1.85 8.69
N VAL A 175 -6.48 -2.03 8.15
CA VAL A 175 -6.94 -1.41 6.91
C VAL A 175 -7.94 -0.29 7.20
N ILE A 176 -9.12 -0.63 7.70
CA ILE A 176 -10.26 0.30 7.81
C ILE A 176 -9.97 1.43 8.80
N GLN A 177 -9.76 1.11 10.08
CA GLN A 177 -9.53 2.12 11.13
C GLN A 177 -8.33 3.02 10.80
N ARG A 178 -7.24 2.45 10.26
CA ARG A 178 -6.06 3.21 9.88
C ARG A 178 -6.35 4.25 8.79
N LEU A 179 -7.12 3.87 7.76
CA LEU A 179 -7.49 4.77 6.67
C LEU A 179 -8.55 5.79 7.11
N GLU A 180 -9.47 5.39 7.98
CA GLU A 180 -10.45 6.27 8.62
C GLU A 180 -9.77 7.38 9.41
N ASP A 181 -8.82 7.03 10.28
CA ASP A 181 -8.04 7.99 11.08
C ASP A 181 -7.36 9.04 10.18
N TRP A 182 -6.79 8.61 9.05
CA TRP A 182 -6.11 9.50 8.10
C TRP A 182 -7.02 10.36 7.23
N LEU A 183 -8.24 9.90 6.99
CA LEU A 183 -9.26 10.60 6.19
C LEU A 183 -10.24 11.38 7.08
N GLY A 184 -10.11 11.29 8.41
CA GLY A 184 -11.04 11.90 9.36
C GLY A 184 -12.44 11.30 9.29
N ILE A 185 -12.58 10.04 8.87
CA ILE A 185 -13.88 9.37 8.75
C ILE A 185 -14.18 8.70 10.09
N LEU A 186 -15.27 9.07 10.73
CA LEU A 186 -15.77 8.38 11.92
C LEU A 186 -16.38 7.02 11.52
N PRO A 187 -16.45 6.03 12.44
CA PRO A 187 -17.01 4.71 12.15
C PRO A 187 -18.48 4.71 11.68
N ASP A 188 -19.21 5.79 11.93
CA ASP A 188 -20.58 6.03 11.43
C ASP A 188 -20.63 6.55 9.98
N GLY A 189 -19.48 6.80 9.36
CA GLY A 189 -19.32 7.34 8.02
C GLY A 189 -19.34 8.87 7.93
N THR A 190 -19.41 9.60 9.05
CA THR A 190 -19.27 11.06 9.02
C THR A 190 -17.81 11.46 8.79
N ILE A 191 -17.60 12.36 7.84
CA ILE A 191 -16.29 12.96 7.58
C ILE A 191 -16.18 14.16 8.51
N MET A 192 -15.23 14.13 9.43
CA MET A 192 -14.91 15.30 10.24
C MET A 192 -14.45 16.42 9.30
N PRO A 193 -14.97 17.65 9.46
CA PRO A 193 -14.43 18.78 8.72
C PRO A 193 -12.92 18.89 9.01
N PRO A 194 -12.10 19.27 8.02
CA PRO A 194 -10.70 19.59 8.30
C PRO A 194 -10.68 20.63 9.42
N THR A 195 -9.91 20.35 10.48
CA THR A 195 -9.65 21.29 11.57
C THR A 195 -8.73 22.41 11.05
N ASP A 196 -9.23 23.20 10.10
CA ASP A 196 -8.61 24.43 9.63
C ASP A 196 -9.17 25.65 10.39
N GLU A 197 -10.19 25.47 11.22
CA GLU A 197 -10.59 26.46 12.23
C GLU A 197 -9.76 26.23 13.50
N ILE A 198 -8.51 26.72 13.46
CA ILE A 198 -7.84 27.13 14.69
C ILE A 198 -8.72 28.24 15.26
N THR A 199 -9.52 27.94 16.28
CA THR A 199 -10.16 28.99 17.08
C THR A 199 -9.05 29.89 17.62
N GLU A 200 -9.19 31.22 17.55
CA GLU A 200 -8.22 32.20 18.05
C GLU A 200 -7.75 31.91 19.50
N ASP A 201 -8.52 31.14 20.26
CA ASP A 201 -8.19 30.68 21.61
C ASP A 201 -7.07 29.61 21.68
N GLU A 202 -6.83 28.83 20.61
CA GLU A 202 -5.74 27.82 20.55
C GLU A 202 -4.38 28.45 20.18
N GLU A 203 -4.35 29.64 19.58
CA GLU A 203 -3.09 30.40 19.35
C GLU A 203 -2.43 30.86 20.66
N MET A 204 -3.19 30.93 21.76
CA MET A 204 -2.66 31.35 23.08
C MET A 204 -1.98 30.22 23.87
N PHE A 205 -2.16 28.95 23.49
CA PHE A 205 -1.62 27.79 24.22
C PHE A 205 -1.03 26.67 23.34
N GLY A 206 -1.10 26.77 22.01
CA GLY A 206 -0.39 25.86 21.10
C GLY A 206 1.09 26.20 21.02
N ASP A 207 1.97 25.25 21.33
CA ASP A 207 3.40 25.39 21.01
C ASP A 207 3.55 25.69 19.51
N GLU A 208 4.04 26.89 19.20
CA GLU A 208 4.35 27.44 17.87
C GLU A 208 5.36 26.57 17.05
N TYR A 209 5.75 25.41 17.61
CA TYR A 209 6.74 24.46 17.11
C TYR A 209 6.22 23.03 16.91
N SER A 210 4.91 22.77 17.02
CA SER A 210 4.39 21.41 16.74
C SER A 210 4.50 21.11 15.24
N GLN A 211 5.56 20.39 14.85
CA GLN A 211 5.68 19.92 13.48
C GLN A 211 4.53 18.97 13.15
N PRO A 212 3.97 19.02 11.93
CA PRO A 212 2.91 18.10 11.53
C PRO A 212 3.37 16.65 11.72
N PRO A 213 2.46 15.75 12.10
CA PRO A 213 2.81 14.36 12.38
C PRO A 213 3.47 13.72 11.15
N PHE A 214 4.61 13.06 11.37
CA PHE A 214 5.36 12.42 10.30
C PHE A 214 4.66 11.15 9.82
N GLU A 215 3.96 11.23 8.69
CA GLU A 215 3.15 10.13 8.14
C GLU A 215 3.61 9.71 6.73
N PRO A 216 4.80 9.08 6.61
CA PRO A 216 5.41 8.78 5.31
C PRO A 216 4.65 7.74 4.48
N PHE A 217 3.73 7.00 5.08
CA PHE A 217 3.01 5.89 4.42
C PHE A 217 1.55 6.20 4.08
N LYS A 218 1.05 7.39 4.41
CA LYS A 218 -0.35 7.78 4.19
C LYS A 218 -0.77 7.59 2.72
N ASP A 219 0.01 8.15 1.80
CA ASP A 219 -0.23 8.04 0.36
C ASP A 219 -0.10 6.59 -0.15
N LEU A 220 0.95 5.89 0.31
CA LEU A 220 1.25 4.51 -0.08
C LEU A 220 0.09 3.57 0.28
N CYS A 221 -0.46 3.70 1.49
CA CYS A 221 -1.58 2.90 1.95
C CYS A 221 -2.87 3.23 1.19
N LYS A 222 -3.17 4.51 0.92
CA LYS A 222 -4.33 4.90 0.08
C LYS A 222 -4.25 4.24 -1.30
N ARG A 223 -3.09 4.27 -1.96
CA ARG A 223 -2.90 3.63 -3.27
C ARG A 223 -3.04 2.12 -3.22
N ARG A 224 -2.37 1.46 -2.27
CA ARG A 224 -2.44 0.00 -2.11
C ARG A 224 -3.83 -0.47 -1.72
N PHE A 225 -4.56 0.31 -0.93
CA PHE A 225 -5.95 0.03 -0.60
C PHE A 225 -6.83 -0.02 -1.86
N LEU A 226 -6.68 0.94 -2.78
CA LEU A 226 -7.38 0.93 -4.05
C LEU A 226 -7.04 -0.30 -4.91
N TRP A 227 -5.81 -0.81 -4.81
CA TRP A 227 -5.40 -2.03 -5.50
C TRP A 227 -6.04 -3.29 -4.92
N TYR A 228 -6.11 -3.40 -3.59
CA TYR A 228 -6.58 -4.61 -2.92
C TYR A 228 -8.07 -4.59 -2.56
N TYR A 229 -8.78 -3.51 -2.90
CA TYR A 229 -10.20 -3.31 -2.58
C TYR A 229 -11.08 -4.51 -2.96
N GLU A 230 -10.94 -5.02 -4.19
CA GLU A 230 -11.69 -6.19 -4.66
C GLU A 230 -11.36 -7.45 -3.86
N THR A 231 -10.09 -7.62 -3.50
CA THR A 231 -9.66 -8.76 -2.68
C THR A 231 -10.27 -8.69 -1.28
N TYR A 232 -10.30 -7.52 -0.64
CA TYR A 232 -10.98 -7.37 0.66
C TYR A 232 -12.47 -7.71 0.54
N LYS A 233 -13.16 -7.20 -0.48
CA LYS A 233 -14.59 -7.52 -0.70
C LYS A 233 -14.85 -9.02 -0.88
N ASN A 234 -14.04 -9.69 -1.70
CA ASN A 234 -14.18 -11.14 -1.91
C ASN A 234 -13.91 -11.92 -0.63
N THR A 235 -12.84 -11.59 0.09
CA THR A 235 -12.48 -12.23 1.35
C THR A 235 -13.56 -12.06 2.42
N MET A 236 -14.19 -10.89 2.49
CA MET A 236 -15.27 -10.64 3.44
C MET A 236 -16.56 -11.35 3.05
N ALA A 237 -16.92 -11.39 1.76
CA ALA A 237 -18.08 -12.13 1.27
C ALA A 237 -17.93 -13.65 1.56
N GLU A 238 -16.73 -14.21 1.35
CA GLU A 238 -16.44 -15.60 1.71
C GLU A 238 -16.52 -15.83 3.22
N ALA A 239 -16.00 -14.91 4.04
CA ALA A 239 -16.01 -15.03 5.49
C ALA A 239 -17.42 -14.90 6.09
N GLU A 240 -18.29 -14.06 5.52
CA GLU A 240 -19.67 -13.88 5.95
C GLU A 240 -20.49 -15.18 5.81
N THR A 241 -20.21 -16.02 4.80
CA THR A 241 -20.86 -17.34 4.68
C THR A 241 -20.52 -18.29 5.82
N LYS A 242 -19.35 -18.12 6.45
CA LYS A 242 -18.84 -18.99 7.52
C LYS A 242 -19.16 -18.45 8.91
N CYS A 243 -19.18 -17.13 9.06
CA CYS A 243 -19.34 -16.44 10.33
C CYS A 243 -20.55 -15.49 10.27
N PRO A 244 -21.71 -15.90 10.83
CA PRO A 244 -22.92 -15.07 10.84
C PRO A 244 -22.71 -13.74 11.57
N VAL A 245 -23.45 -12.71 11.15
CA VAL A 245 -23.41 -11.38 11.75
C VAL A 245 -23.74 -11.43 13.24
N GLY A 246 -22.92 -10.77 14.06
CA GLY A 246 -23.08 -10.71 15.51
C GLY A 246 -22.61 -11.96 16.25
N SER A 247 -22.04 -12.96 15.56
CA SER A 247 -21.42 -14.09 16.23
C SER A 247 -20.20 -13.63 17.03
N ARG A 248 -20.13 -14.04 18.31
CA ARG A 248 -19.04 -13.66 19.21
C ARG A 248 -17.77 -14.42 18.86
N PHE A 249 -16.63 -13.75 18.96
CA PHE A 249 -15.33 -14.41 18.85
C PHE A 249 -15.19 -15.52 19.89
N GLN A 250 -14.84 -16.71 19.42
CA GLN A 250 -14.49 -17.78 20.33
C GLN A 250 -13.18 -17.43 21.04
N ARG A 251 -13.15 -17.64 22.36
CA ARG A 251 -11.96 -17.44 23.17
C ARG A 251 -11.04 -18.66 23.05
N MET A 252 -9.76 -18.41 22.75
CA MET A 252 -8.76 -19.47 22.68
C MET A 252 -8.26 -19.87 24.07
N GLN A 253 -7.67 -21.06 24.19
CA GLN A 253 -7.17 -21.59 25.47
C GLN A 253 -6.08 -20.70 26.09
N PHE A 254 -5.27 -20.05 25.25
CA PHE A 254 -4.19 -19.15 25.66
C PHE A 254 -4.65 -17.71 25.95
N GLU A 255 -5.93 -17.36 25.77
CA GLU A 255 -6.45 -16.04 26.10
C GLU A 255 -6.87 -15.96 27.57
N PHE A 256 -6.07 -15.34 28.44
CA PHE A 256 -6.34 -15.16 29.88
C PHE A 256 -6.68 -13.70 30.23
N THR A 257 -7.06 -13.43 31.48
CA THR A 257 -7.41 -12.09 31.98
C THR A 257 -6.27 -11.08 31.74
N GLY A 258 -6.55 -10.05 30.94
CA GLY A 258 -5.57 -9.05 30.49
C GLY A 258 -5.00 -9.29 29.08
N ASN A 259 -5.30 -10.44 28.46
CA ASN A 259 -4.86 -10.82 27.13
C ASN A 259 -6.00 -11.49 26.33
N THR A 260 -7.12 -10.78 26.19
CA THR A 260 -8.30 -11.25 25.44
C THR A 260 -8.47 -10.45 24.16
N MET A 261 -9.01 -11.09 23.13
CA MET A 261 -9.51 -10.41 21.94
C MET A 261 -11.00 -10.70 21.83
N ASP A 262 -11.79 -10.03 22.65
CA ASP A 262 -13.24 -10.13 22.62
C ASP A 262 -13.81 -9.21 21.54
N GLY A 263 -14.81 -9.70 20.81
CA GLY A 263 -15.44 -8.98 19.72
C GLY A 263 -16.54 -9.81 19.06
N HIS A 264 -17.13 -9.25 18.01
CA HIS A 264 -18.16 -9.91 17.22
C HIS A 264 -17.83 -9.77 15.73
N PHE A 265 -18.20 -10.77 14.94
CA PHE A 265 -18.08 -10.71 13.49
C PHE A 265 -19.16 -9.79 12.92
N ASN A 266 -18.75 -8.72 12.21
CA ASN A 266 -19.68 -7.85 11.50
C ASN A 266 -19.15 -7.40 10.12
N TYR A 267 -19.04 -8.34 9.18
CA TYR A 267 -18.57 -8.05 7.83
C TYR A 267 -19.49 -7.09 7.05
N THR A 268 -20.79 -7.04 7.35
CA THR A 268 -21.72 -6.11 6.70
C THR A 268 -21.38 -4.65 6.99
N GLU A 269 -21.03 -4.33 8.23
CA GLU A 269 -20.61 -3.00 8.65
C GLU A 269 -19.23 -2.66 8.07
N LEU A 270 -18.28 -3.61 8.15
CA LEU A 270 -16.95 -3.41 7.56
C LEU A 270 -17.04 -3.13 6.06
N THR A 271 -17.98 -3.74 5.33
CA THR A 271 -18.14 -3.50 3.88
C THR A 271 -18.57 -2.07 3.62
N LYS A 272 -19.52 -1.55 4.42
CA LYS A 272 -19.99 -0.17 4.29
C LYS A 272 -18.87 0.84 4.58
N ARG A 273 -18.07 0.59 5.62
CA ARG A 273 -16.92 1.42 5.98
C ARG A 273 -15.84 1.39 4.90
N LEU A 274 -15.53 0.21 4.36
CA LEU A 274 -14.62 0.03 3.24
C LEU A 274 -15.07 0.83 2.00
N ASP A 275 -16.38 0.81 1.69
CA ASP A 275 -16.96 1.56 0.59
C ASP A 275 -16.90 3.09 0.82
N ALA A 276 -17.14 3.54 2.04
CA ALA A 276 -16.99 4.95 2.42
C ALA A 276 -15.54 5.45 2.22
N ILE A 277 -14.56 4.66 2.65
CA ILE A 277 -13.13 4.98 2.46
C ILE A 277 -12.78 5.07 0.97
N LYS A 278 -13.20 4.08 0.16
CA LYS A 278 -12.96 4.10 -1.29
C LYS A 278 -13.56 5.36 -1.92
N ASN A 279 -14.81 5.68 -1.59
CA ASN A 279 -15.48 6.87 -2.11
C ASN A 279 -14.78 8.17 -1.68
N ALA A 280 -14.27 8.24 -0.45
CA ALA A 280 -13.52 9.40 0.03
C ALA A 280 -12.20 9.60 -0.74
N ILE A 281 -11.44 8.52 -1.00
CA ILE A 281 -10.20 8.58 -1.78
C ILE A 281 -10.47 8.95 -3.24
N MET A 282 -11.54 8.43 -3.84
CA MET A 282 -11.94 8.80 -5.20
C MET A 282 -12.36 10.28 -5.27
N LYS A 283 -13.14 10.77 -4.29
CA LYS A 283 -13.52 12.17 -4.19
C LYS A 283 -12.32 13.10 -3.98
N GLU A 284 -11.35 12.68 -3.17
CA GLU A 284 -10.06 13.37 -3.04
C GLU A 284 -9.36 13.47 -4.40
N THR A 285 -9.30 12.37 -5.15
CA THR A 285 -8.69 12.34 -6.50
C THR A 285 -9.40 13.28 -7.48
N ASP A 286 -10.73 13.34 -7.45
CA ASP A 286 -11.51 14.25 -8.29
C ASP A 286 -11.30 15.72 -7.90
N SER A 287 -11.12 16.00 -6.61
CA SER A 287 -10.85 17.35 -6.10
C SER A 287 -9.51 17.91 -6.61
N TRP A 288 -8.55 17.05 -6.96
CA TRP A 288 -7.26 17.47 -7.51
C TRP A 288 -7.39 18.17 -8.86
N ALA A 289 -8.39 17.80 -9.67
CA ALA A 289 -8.67 18.49 -10.92
C ALA A 289 -9.12 19.95 -10.67
N GLU A 290 -10.00 20.16 -9.70
CA GLU A 290 -10.45 21.50 -9.29
C GLU A 290 -9.30 22.33 -8.70
N MET A 291 -8.48 21.71 -7.85
CA MET A 291 -7.30 22.37 -7.29
C MET A 291 -6.27 22.71 -8.36
N GLY A 292 -6.12 21.89 -9.39
CA GLY A 292 -5.26 22.17 -10.54
C GLY A 292 -5.69 23.41 -11.31
N ARG A 293 -7.01 23.59 -11.53
CA ARG A 293 -7.53 24.83 -12.15
C ARG A 293 -7.23 26.07 -11.31
N LYS A 294 -7.34 25.97 -9.98
CA LYS A 294 -6.93 27.06 -9.06
C LYS A 294 -5.42 27.29 -9.08
N ALA A 295 -4.63 26.22 -9.17
CA ALA A 295 -3.18 26.28 -9.22
C ALA A 295 -2.64 27.00 -10.47
N ILE A 296 -3.31 26.82 -11.62
CA ILE A 296 -3.02 27.57 -12.85
C ILE A 296 -3.31 29.06 -12.62
N LYS A 297 -4.48 29.40 -12.08
CA LYS A 297 -4.88 30.79 -11.82
C LYS A 297 -3.91 31.51 -10.87
N ASN A 298 -3.36 30.77 -9.92
CA ASN A 298 -2.42 31.29 -8.92
C ASN A 298 -0.94 31.13 -9.33
N GLU A 299 -0.66 30.65 -10.55
CA GLU A 299 0.68 30.40 -11.08
C GLU A 299 1.60 29.64 -10.12
N THR A 300 1.07 28.60 -9.48
CA THR A 300 1.87 27.85 -8.50
C THR A 300 3.05 27.15 -9.17
N ARG A 301 4.17 27.04 -8.44
CA ARG A 301 5.40 26.40 -8.93
C ARG A 301 5.17 25.00 -9.49
N ILE A 302 4.22 24.26 -8.92
CA ILE A 302 3.91 22.88 -9.30
C ILE A 302 3.20 22.84 -10.65
N ALA A 303 2.21 23.70 -10.87
CA ALA A 303 1.53 23.80 -12.15
C ALA A 303 2.51 24.16 -13.28
N VAL A 304 3.41 25.12 -13.05
CA VAL A 304 4.45 25.52 -14.03
C VAL A 304 5.44 24.38 -14.30
N ASN A 305 5.88 23.67 -13.26
CA ASN A 305 6.79 22.53 -13.42
C ASN A 305 6.15 21.40 -14.24
N LEU A 306 4.93 21.00 -13.88
CA LEU A 306 4.21 19.94 -14.58
C LEU A 306 3.90 20.32 -16.03
N GLN A 307 3.51 21.56 -16.29
CA GLN A 307 3.32 22.08 -17.65
C GLN A 307 4.60 21.98 -18.48
N ARG A 308 5.75 22.35 -17.91
CA ARG A 308 7.05 22.23 -18.58
C ARG A 308 7.43 20.77 -18.84
N GLN A 309 7.20 19.86 -17.88
CA GLN A 309 7.43 18.43 -18.08
C GLN A 309 6.54 17.88 -19.21
N TYR A 310 5.29 18.31 -19.28
CA TYR A 310 4.37 17.93 -20.35
C TYR A 310 4.92 18.36 -21.73
N GLU A 311 5.31 19.62 -21.88
CA GLU A 311 5.86 20.14 -23.14
C GLU A 311 7.12 19.38 -23.58
N GLN A 312 8.03 19.11 -22.65
CA GLN A 312 9.25 18.33 -22.91
C GLN A 312 8.94 16.90 -23.36
N ILE A 313 7.98 16.24 -22.70
CA ILE A 313 7.61 14.86 -23.03
C ILE A 313 6.91 14.80 -24.40
N VAL A 314 6.02 15.74 -24.70
CA VAL A 314 5.34 15.81 -26.00
C VAL A 314 6.33 16.06 -27.12
N GLU A 315 7.32 16.94 -26.93
CA GLU A 315 8.38 17.18 -27.90
C GLU A 315 9.27 15.94 -28.10
N ASP A 316 9.67 15.28 -27.01
CA ASP A 316 10.43 14.03 -27.03
C ASP A 316 9.70 12.91 -27.81
N LEU A 317 8.39 12.76 -27.61
CA LEU A 317 7.58 11.76 -28.30
C LEU A 317 7.45 12.04 -29.81
N LYS A 318 7.28 13.31 -30.19
CA LYS A 318 7.28 13.76 -31.59
C LYS A 318 8.62 13.48 -32.26
N ASN A 319 9.72 13.81 -31.59
CA ASN A 319 11.08 13.61 -32.11
C ASN A 319 11.41 12.14 -32.32
N LYS A 320 10.97 11.27 -31.41
CA LYS A 320 11.20 9.82 -31.49
C LYS A 320 10.24 9.09 -32.44
N ARG A 321 9.28 9.79 -33.07
CA ARG A 321 8.21 9.20 -33.91
C ARG A 321 7.48 8.05 -33.21
N HIS A 322 7.23 8.20 -31.91
CA HIS A 322 6.59 7.16 -31.11
C HIS A 322 5.07 7.25 -31.28
N PHE A 323 4.54 6.71 -32.38
CA PHE A 323 3.11 6.78 -32.72
C PHE A 323 2.18 5.96 -31.79
N THR A 324 2.76 5.22 -30.85
CA THR A 324 2.04 4.33 -29.93
C THR A 324 1.51 5.06 -28.70
N ILE A 325 1.95 6.30 -28.45
CA ILE A 325 1.56 7.07 -27.28
C ILE A 325 1.18 8.49 -27.73
N ASP A 326 -0.01 8.92 -27.34
CA ASP A 326 -0.46 10.30 -27.44
C ASP A 326 -0.78 10.83 -26.04
N ILE A 327 -0.41 12.09 -25.77
CA ILE A 327 -0.58 12.71 -24.45
C ILE A 327 -1.21 14.09 -24.63
N SER A 328 -2.25 14.34 -23.85
CA SER A 328 -2.96 15.62 -23.80
C SER A 328 -3.25 16.01 -22.35
N LEU A 329 -3.58 17.29 -22.12
CA LEU A 329 -4.04 17.78 -20.82
C LEU A 329 -5.57 17.93 -20.86
N ASP A 330 -6.22 17.53 -19.77
CA ASP A 330 -7.68 17.69 -19.64
C ASP A 330 -8.02 19.17 -19.42
N GLU A 331 -8.67 19.80 -20.39
CA GLU A 331 -8.99 21.25 -20.39
C GLU A 331 -7.78 22.17 -20.11
N GLY A 332 -6.57 21.72 -20.49
CA GLY A 332 -5.32 22.47 -20.22
C GLY A 332 -4.86 22.41 -18.76
N ASN A 333 -5.40 21.52 -17.94
CA ASN A 333 -5.02 21.35 -16.54
C ASN A 333 -3.74 20.50 -16.41
N PRO A 334 -2.61 21.06 -15.92
CA PRO A 334 -1.36 20.34 -15.80
C PRO A 334 -1.37 19.28 -14.68
N LEU A 335 -2.41 19.21 -13.85
CA LEU A 335 -2.58 18.14 -12.86
C LEU A 335 -3.39 16.96 -13.39
N VAL A 336 -4.00 17.06 -14.57
CA VAL A 336 -4.82 15.98 -15.14
C VAL A 336 -4.34 15.69 -16.55
N TRP A 337 -3.61 14.57 -16.69
CA TRP A 337 -3.04 14.16 -17.96
C TRP A 337 -3.89 13.03 -18.55
N MET A 338 -4.12 13.12 -19.84
CA MET A 338 -4.83 12.14 -20.63
C MET A 338 -3.84 11.45 -21.56
N LEU A 339 -3.53 10.21 -21.24
CA LEU A 339 -2.65 9.33 -22.00
C LEU A 339 -3.51 8.41 -22.86
N THR A 340 -3.33 8.48 -24.18
CA THR A 340 -3.90 7.52 -25.13
C THR A 340 -2.80 6.58 -25.59
N TYR A 341 -2.92 5.30 -25.23
CA TYR A 341 -1.99 4.27 -25.65
C TYR A 341 -2.60 3.44 -26.79
N PHE A 342 -1.88 3.34 -27.90
CA PHE A 342 -2.21 2.50 -29.04
C PHE A 342 -1.40 1.21 -28.92
N GLY A 343 -2.10 0.09 -28.80
CA GLY A 343 -1.46 -1.21 -28.64
C GLY A 343 -0.57 -1.56 -29.83
N ARG A 344 0.65 -2.01 -29.53
CA ARG A 344 1.66 -2.27 -30.56
C ARG A 344 1.29 -3.48 -31.44
N PRO A 345 1.69 -3.48 -32.71
CA PRO A 345 1.61 -4.66 -33.56
C PRO A 345 2.28 -5.86 -32.91
N MET A 346 1.72 -7.05 -33.11
CA MET A 346 2.25 -8.32 -32.57
C MET A 346 2.22 -8.45 -31.04
N THR A 347 1.49 -7.58 -30.33
CA THR A 347 1.23 -7.73 -28.89
C THR A 347 -0.20 -8.21 -28.63
N HIS A 348 -0.50 -8.62 -27.40
CA HIS A 348 -1.89 -8.93 -27.01
C HIS A 348 -2.86 -7.75 -27.05
N LEU A 349 -2.33 -6.52 -27.13
CA LEU A 349 -3.09 -5.28 -27.17
C LEU A 349 -3.22 -4.71 -28.59
N ASP A 350 -2.73 -5.42 -29.61
CA ASP A 350 -2.68 -4.97 -31.01
C ASP A 350 -4.03 -4.43 -31.50
N GLY A 351 -3.99 -3.22 -32.07
CA GLY A 351 -5.15 -2.49 -32.57
C GLY A 351 -6.02 -1.80 -31.51
N GLY A 352 -5.79 -2.04 -30.22
CA GLY A 352 -6.57 -1.43 -29.13
C GLY A 352 -6.20 0.04 -28.87
N ILE A 353 -7.21 0.82 -28.45
CA ILE A 353 -7.06 2.23 -28.06
C ILE A 353 -7.43 2.38 -26.58
N PHE A 354 -6.44 2.68 -25.74
CA PHE A 354 -6.64 2.74 -24.28
C PHE A 354 -6.48 4.16 -23.79
N ARG A 355 -7.58 4.74 -23.31
CA ARG A 355 -7.59 6.05 -22.65
C ARG A 355 -7.31 5.89 -21.17
N ILE A 356 -6.30 6.61 -20.69
CA ILE A 356 -5.78 6.51 -19.33
C ILE A 356 -5.72 7.93 -18.76
N LYS A 357 -6.47 8.16 -17.69
CA LYS A 357 -6.45 9.41 -16.93
C LYS A 357 -5.38 9.29 -15.83
N ILE A 358 -4.47 10.24 -15.77
CA ILE A 358 -3.46 10.37 -14.73
C ILE A 358 -3.79 11.64 -13.94
N ALA A 359 -4.32 11.47 -12.73
CA ALA A 359 -4.60 12.57 -11.82
C ALA A 359 -3.43 12.76 -10.85
N LEU A 360 -2.90 13.99 -10.81
CA LEU A 360 -1.77 14.38 -9.99
C LEU A 360 -2.25 15.19 -8.79
N SER A 361 -1.70 14.90 -7.61
CA SER A 361 -1.95 15.71 -6.44
C SER A 361 -1.21 17.05 -6.53
N PRO A 362 -1.77 18.13 -5.96
CA PRO A 362 -1.02 19.36 -5.69
C PRO A 362 0.22 19.14 -4.82
N ASN A 363 0.32 18.02 -4.09
CA ASN A 363 1.48 17.66 -3.27
C ASN A 363 2.47 16.74 -3.99
N PHE A 364 2.35 16.54 -5.31
CA PHE A 364 3.31 15.74 -6.07
C PHE A 364 4.74 16.31 -5.95
N PRO A 365 5.78 15.49 -5.67
CA PRO A 365 5.80 14.02 -5.68
C PRO A 365 5.56 13.32 -4.33
N ASP A 366 5.27 14.04 -3.25
CA ASP A 366 5.02 13.41 -1.95
C ASP A 366 3.76 12.53 -2.00
N GLU A 367 2.74 13.00 -2.71
CA GLU A 367 1.59 12.20 -3.12
C GLU A 367 1.72 11.78 -4.59
N GLN A 368 1.67 10.47 -4.82
CA GLN A 368 1.93 9.90 -6.13
C GLN A 368 0.71 10.02 -7.09
N PRO A 369 0.87 9.85 -8.40
CA PRO A 369 -0.24 9.98 -9.34
C PRO A 369 -1.25 8.84 -9.22
N ARG A 370 -2.54 9.14 -9.45
CA ARG A 370 -3.65 8.18 -9.52
C ARG A 370 -3.96 7.90 -10.97
N VAL A 371 -3.69 6.67 -11.40
CA VAL A 371 -3.81 6.25 -12.80
C VAL A 371 -5.05 5.39 -12.96
N ILE A 372 -5.97 5.86 -13.79
CA ILE A 372 -7.27 5.26 -14.04
C ILE A 372 -7.40 5.00 -15.53
N VAL A 373 -7.43 3.74 -15.92
CA VAL A 373 -7.73 3.29 -17.28
C VAL A 373 -9.23 3.44 -17.50
N GLN A 374 -9.63 4.43 -18.29
CA GLN A 374 -11.03 4.71 -18.59
C GLN A 374 -11.62 3.65 -19.53
N THR A 375 -10.81 3.13 -20.44
CA THR A 375 -11.26 2.07 -21.35
C THR A 375 -11.26 0.73 -20.62
N PRO A 376 -12.41 0.03 -20.49
CA PRO A 376 -12.46 -1.24 -19.77
C PRO A 376 -11.54 -2.29 -20.41
N LEU A 377 -10.54 -2.76 -19.65
CA LEU A 377 -9.55 -3.73 -20.10
C LEU A 377 -9.44 -4.89 -19.11
N PHE A 378 -9.58 -6.12 -19.62
CA PHE A 378 -9.47 -7.32 -18.79
C PHE A 378 -8.00 -7.68 -18.56
N HIS A 379 -7.38 -7.07 -17.53
CA HIS A 379 -5.96 -7.19 -17.23
C HIS A 379 -5.71 -7.50 -15.75
N HIS A 380 -4.62 -8.20 -15.41
CA HIS A 380 -4.31 -8.57 -14.03
C HIS A 380 -3.85 -7.38 -13.16
N ARG A 381 -3.29 -6.33 -13.75
CA ARG A 381 -2.89 -5.07 -13.06
C ARG A 381 -3.96 -3.98 -13.02
N ILE A 382 -5.15 -4.22 -13.60
CA ILE A 382 -6.21 -3.21 -13.68
C ILE A 382 -7.39 -3.66 -12.82
N SER A 383 -7.81 -2.82 -11.87
CA SER A 383 -8.99 -3.09 -11.05
C SER A 383 -10.28 -3.05 -11.88
N LYS A 384 -11.39 -3.54 -11.32
CA LYS A 384 -12.70 -3.41 -11.96
C LYS A 384 -13.12 -1.95 -12.20
N ASP A 385 -12.63 -1.03 -11.36
CA ASP A 385 -12.83 0.42 -11.50
C ASP A 385 -11.80 1.10 -12.43
N GLY A 386 -10.92 0.33 -13.08
CA GLY A 386 -9.89 0.85 -13.99
C GLY A 386 -8.60 1.30 -13.30
N ILE A 387 -8.44 1.10 -11.99
CA ILE A 387 -7.25 1.55 -11.26
C ILE A 387 -6.05 0.68 -11.65
N LEU A 388 -4.99 1.32 -12.14
CA LEU A 388 -3.80 0.63 -12.61
C LEU A 388 -2.74 0.49 -11.49
N CYS A 389 -2.22 -0.72 -11.31
CA CYS A 389 -0.99 -0.97 -10.56
C CYS A 389 0.22 -0.92 -11.50
N TYR A 390 1.19 -0.06 -11.16
CA TYR A 390 2.41 0.15 -11.92
C TYR A 390 3.54 0.64 -11.00
N PHE A 391 4.79 0.51 -11.44
CA PHE A 391 5.97 0.79 -10.63
C PHE A 391 6.96 1.70 -11.38
N PRO A 392 6.90 3.02 -11.17
CA PRO A 392 7.83 3.96 -11.80
C PRO A 392 9.25 3.80 -11.26
N LYS A 393 10.25 3.97 -12.14
CA LYS A 393 11.68 3.96 -11.74
C LYS A 393 12.07 5.21 -10.94
N LYS A 394 11.39 6.34 -11.20
CA LYS A 394 11.57 7.61 -10.51
C LYS A 394 10.19 8.17 -10.15
N LEU A 395 10.00 8.49 -8.87
CA LEU A 395 8.71 8.92 -8.32
C LEU A 395 8.39 10.41 -8.56
N GLU A 396 9.39 11.18 -9.01
CA GLU A 396 9.30 12.63 -9.22
C GLU A 396 9.18 13.03 -10.70
N ASP A 397 9.38 12.09 -11.62
CA ASP A 397 9.47 12.34 -13.06
C ASP A 397 8.28 11.71 -13.79
N MET A 398 7.43 12.56 -14.39
CA MET A 398 6.25 12.11 -15.14
C MET A 398 6.59 11.18 -16.29
N LYS A 399 7.77 11.32 -16.91
CA LYS A 399 8.20 10.42 -17.98
C LYS A 399 8.38 8.99 -17.46
N ALA A 400 8.97 8.83 -16.28
CA ALA A 400 9.14 7.53 -15.66
C ALA A 400 7.79 6.89 -15.27
N HIS A 401 6.79 7.70 -14.93
CA HIS A 401 5.42 7.23 -14.74
C HIS A 401 4.80 6.72 -16.04
N ILE A 402 4.88 7.48 -17.13
CA ILE A 402 4.33 7.08 -18.43
C ILE A 402 4.99 5.79 -18.94
N GLU A 403 6.32 5.71 -18.87
CA GLU A 403 7.06 4.50 -19.24
C GLU A 403 6.61 3.28 -18.41
N ALA A 404 6.45 3.44 -17.11
CA ALA A 404 6.01 2.36 -16.22
C ALA A 404 4.54 1.96 -16.41
N ILE A 405 3.66 2.90 -16.80
CA ILE A 405 2.27 2.60 -17.18
C ILE A 405 2.24 1.70 -18.42
N VAL A 406 3.01 2.05 -19.45
CA VAL A 406 3.09 1.26 -20.69
C VAL A 406 3.74 -0.09 -20.42
N GLU A 407 4.84 -0.13 -19.66
CA GLU A 407 5.49 -1.38 -19.23
C GLU A 407 4.50 -2.27 -18.46
N ALA A 408 3.63 -1.69 -17.62
CA ALA A 408 2.64 -2.45 -16.88
C ALA A 408 1.50 -3.04 -17.72
N LEU A 409 1.24 -2.48 -18.90
CA LEU A 409 0.24 -3.00 -19.85
C LEU A 409 0.85 -4.00 -20.85
N GLU A 410 2.12 -3.82 -21.21
CA GLU A 410 2.84 -4.68 -22.17
C GLU A 410 3.50 -5.91 -21.52
N ASP A 411 3.48 -6.05 -20.19
CA ASP A 411 4.12 -7.16 -19.48
C ASP A 411 3.41 -8.51 -19.73
N GLU A 412 3.91 -9.27 -20.72
CA GLU A 412 3.28 -10.53 -21.17
C GLU A 412 3.52 -11.72 -20.24
N SER A 413 4.61 -11.70 -19.47
CA SER A 413 4.99 -12.82 -18.61
C SER A 413 5.62 -12.38 -17.28
N PRO A 414 4.90 -11.59 -16.46
CA PRO A 414 5.41 -11.19 -15.16
C PRO A 414 5.59 -12.40 -14.23
N PRO A 415 6.59 -12.35 -13.32
CA PRO A 415 6.63 -13.29 -12.21
C PRO A 415 5.34 -13.17 -11.38
N TYR A 416 4.88 -14.29 -10.84
CA TYR A 416 3.68 -14.28 -9.99
C TYR A 416 3.97 -13.56 -8.68
N ASP A 417 3.36 -12.40 -8.49
CA ASP A 417 3.30 -11.72 -7.20
C ASP A 417 1.86 -11.27 -6.91
N PRO A 418 1.18 -11.86 -5.91
CA PRO A 418 -0.16 -11.45 -5.51
C PRO A 418 -0.28 -9.97 -5.15
N ARG A 419 0.81 -9.33 -4.72
CA ARG A 419 0.86 -7.89 -4.35
C ARG A 419 0.83 -6.97 -5.57
N ALA A 420 1.15 -7.48 -6.76
CA ALA A 420 1.08 -6.76 -8.02
C ALA A 420 -0.17 -7.11 -8.84
N THR A 421 -1.04 -8.00 -8.33
CA THR A 421 -2.28 -8.40 -9.00
C THR A 421 -3.48 -7.74 -8.34
N VAL A 422 -4.10 -6.83 -9.08
CA VAL A 422 -5.22 -6.00 -8.62
C VAL A 422 -6.56 -6.70 -8.89
N ASN A 423 -6.62 -7.51 -9.95
CA ASN A 423 -7.84 -8.22 -10.33
C ASN A 423 -7.71 -9.73 -10.01
N PRO A 424 -8.37 -10.23 -8.95
CA PRO A 424 -8.25 -11.61 -8.52
C PRO A 424 -8.84 -12.60 -9.53
N GLU A 425 -9.88 -12.21 -10.29
CA GLU A 425 -10.48 -13.05 -11.34
C GLU A 425 -9.52 -13.22 -12.52
N CYS A 426 -8.91 -12.12 -12.97
CA CYS A 426 -7.87 -12.15 -14.00
C CYS A 426 -6.66 -12.96 -13.54
N SER A 427 -6.19 -12.75 -12.31
CA SER A 427 -5.01 -13.40 -11.75
C SER A 427 -5.17 -14.93 -11.72
N LYS A 428 -6.33 -15.42 -11.27
CA LYS A 428 -6.67 -16.86 -11.29
C LYS A 428 -6.60 -17.45 -12.69
N LEU A 429 -7.05 -16.73 -13.73
CA LEU A 429 -7.02 -17.21 -15.10
C LEU A 429 -5.61 -17.12 -15.73
N PHE A 430 -4.87 -16.07 -15.44
CA PHE A 430 -3.55 -15.80 -16.03
C PHE A 430 -2.47 -16.77 -15.52
N TRP A 431 -2.44 -17.04 -14.21
CA TRP A 431 -1.52 -18.03 -13.61
C TRP A 431 -2.13 -19.43 -13.43
N GLY A 432 -3.34 -19.64 -13.95
CA GLY A 432 -4.04 -20.93 -13.90
C GLY A 432 -3.53 -21.96 -14.92
N SER A 433 -4.40 -22.92 -15.22
CA SER A 433 -4.10 -24.00 -16.18
C SER A 433 -3.93 -23.48 -17.61
N ALA A 434 -3.43 -24.32 -18.53
CA ALA A 434 -3.32 -23.96 -19.94
C ALA A 434 -4.68 -23.61 -20.58
N GLU A 435 -5.78 -24.18 -20.08
CA GLU A 435 -7.14 -23.83 -20.50
C GLU A 435 -7.56 -22.46 -19.98
N ASP A 436 -7.19 -22.12 -18.75
CA ASP A 436 -7.53 -20.84 -18.15
C ASP A 436 -6.76 -19.70 -18.79
N LYS A 437 -5.49 -19.92 -19.14
CA LYS A 437 -4.70 -18.98 -19.96
C LYS A 437 -5.35 -18.72 -21.33
N LYS A 438 -5.90 -19.76 -21.97
CA LYS A 438 -6.67 -19.59 -23.22
C LYS A 438 -7.93 -18.75 -23.00
N LYS A 439 -8.66 -18.96 -21.89
CA LYS A 439 -9.83 -18.14 -21.52
C LYS A 439 -9.43 -16.68 -21.27
N TYR A 440 -8.34 -16.44 -20.53
CA TYR A 440 -7.78 -15.12 -20.30
C TYR A 440 -7.49 -14.41 -21.62
N ASN A 441 -6.71 -15.03 -22.51
CA ASN A 441 -6.36 -14.44 -23.80
C ASN A 441 -7.60 -14.14 -24.66
N ARG A 442 -8.63 -14.98 -24.59
CA ARG A 442 -9.90 -14.73 -25.29
C ARG A 442 -10.66 -13.54 -24.70
N MET A 443 -10.68 -13.41 -23.38
CA MET A 443 -11.33 -12.27 -22.70
C MET A 443 -10.55 -10.96 -22.94
N LEU A 444 -9.22 -10.99 -22.86
CA LEU A 444 -8.35 -9.86 -23.17
C LEU A 444 -8.59 -9.36 -24.60
N ARG A 445 -8.55 -10.25 -25.60
CA ARG A 445 -8.84 -9.89 -27.01
C ARG A 445 -10.24 -9.29 -27.18
N ARG A 446 -11.25 -9.78 -26.46
CA ARG A 446 -12.60 -9.20 -26.49
C ARG A 446 -12.64 -7.80 -25.89
N SER A 447 -11.92 -7.55 -24.79
CA SER A 447 -11.82 -6.20 -24.23
C SER A 447 -11.04 -5.25 -25.13
N VAL A 448 -9.99 -5.73 -25.82
CA VAL A 448 -9.24 -4.96 -26.81
C VAL A 448 -10.15 -4.61 -28.01
N GLN A 449 -10.97 -5.54 -28.49
CA GLN A 449 -11.90 -5.25 -29.59
C GLN A 449 -12.94 -4.18 -29.20
N ARG A 450 -13.46 -4.25 -27.97
CA ARG A 450 -14.40 -3.25 -27.42
C ARG A 450 -13.76 -1.88 -27.15
N SER A 451 -12.43 -1.78 -27.10
CA SER A 451 -11.77 -0.49 -26.89
C SER A 451 -11.78 0.39 -28.14
N ILE A 452 -12.09 -0.20 -29.29
CA ILE A 452 -12.16 0.46 -30.60
C ILE A 452 -13.60 0.91 -30.92
N GLU A 453 -14.59 0.22 -30.34
CA GLU A 453 -16.03 0.57 -30.41
C GLU A 453 -16.36 1.77 -29.52
#